data_AF-A0AAW1M199-F1
#
_entry.id   AF-A0AAW1M199-F1
#
_cell.length_a   1.000
_cell.length_b   1.000
_cell.length_c   1.000
_cell.angle_alpha   90.00
_cell.angle_beta   90.00
_cell.angle_gamma   90.00
#
_symmetry.space_group_name_H-M   'P 1'
#
loop_
_entity.id
_entity.type
_entity.pdbx_description
1 polymer ?
#
loop_
_entity_poly.entity_id
_entity_poly.type
_entity_poly.pdbx_seq_one_letter_code
_entity_poly.pdbx_strand_id
1 'polypeptide(L)'
;MDNFFDVNVTMLRMSGIWIPDTSSKPIIKLMYLLYNTLWICYSCLFFCPSELVYFANTFTYVPDLVKNVNMGMTHFLANIKVCLWFYHRKEIMAIIETLSVYGRRYETYGDFNTDKIVQNAKRFKDIFSVLFLNFAMFTSISSCFICFLNVIAADIPPGEEIDMKLPYFSYVPFNYKASKVAFSIAIWYQFFPVFNYAYIIVGKSI
;
A
#
# COMPACT_ATOMS: atom_id res chain seq x y z
N MET A 1 7.85 -18.23 -18.97
CA MET A 1 7.69 -17.08 -19.88
C MET A 1 7.50 -15.90 -18.97
N ASP A 2 8.57 -15.16 -18.68
CA ASP A 2 8.56 -14.21 -17.57
C ASP A 2 8.35 -12.81 -18.12
N ASN A 3 7.15 -12.28 -17.96
CA ASN A 3 6.78 -10.96 -18.44
C ASN A 3 7.58 -9.89 -17.69
N PHE A 4 7.93 -8.80 -18.37
CA PHE A 4 8.75 -7.73 -17.77
C PHE A 4 8.07 -7.12 -16.52
N PHE A 5 6.75 -7.22 -16.41
CA PHE A 5 5.94 -6.60 -15.36
C PHE A 5 5.40 -7.57 -14.30
N ASP A 6 5.84 -8.83 -14.27
CA ASP A 6 5.26 -9.87 -13.39
C ASP A 6 5.29 -9.50 -11.90
N VAL A 7 6.39 -8.91 -11.43
CA VAL A 7 6.53 -8.47 -10.03
C VAL A 7 5.53 -7.38 -9.70
N ASN A 8 5.39 -6.37 -10.54
CA ASN A 8 4.43 -5.28 -10.34
C ASN A 8 2.98 -5.77 -10.42
N VAL A 9 2.67 -6.66 -11.37
CA VAL A 9 1.35 -7.29 -11.48
C VAL A 9 1.02 -8.08 -10.21
N THR A 10 2.01 -8.77 -9.64
CA THR A 10 1.85 -9.48 -8.36
C THR A 10 1.58 -8.51 -7.22
N MET A 11 2.30 -7.39 -7.13
CA MET A 11 2.04 -6.34 -6.13
C MET A 11 0.64 -5.70 -6.29
N LEU A 12 0.18 -5.52 -7.52
CA LEU A 12 -1.17 -5.01 -7.82
C LEU A 12 -2.27 -6.02 -7.43
N ARG A 13 -2.00 -7.32 -7.55
CA ARG A 13 -2.89 -8.38 -7.05
C ARG A 13 -3.00 -8.36 -5.54
N MET A 14 -1.88 -8.17 -4.85
CA MET A 14 -1.82 -8.12 -3.38
C MET A 14 -2.44 -6.84 -2.79
N SER A 15 -2.54 -5.75 -3.55
CA SER A 15 -3.17 -4.50 -3.11
C SER A 15 -4.70 -4.45 -3.30
N GLY A 16 -5.31 -5.53 -3.79
CA GLY A 16 -6.77 -5.55 -4.02
C GLY A 16 -7.25 -4.63 -5.14
N ILE A 17 -6.36 -4.24 -6.07
CA ILE A 17 -6.69 -3.39 -7.22
C ILE A 17 -6.81 -4.22 -8.52
N TRP A 18 -6.36 -5.47 -8.49
CA TRP A 18 -6.36 -6.33 -9.65
C TRP A 18 -7.75 -6.89 -10.00
N ILE A 19 -8.17 -6.71 -11.25
CA ILE A 19 -9.42 -7.29 -11.76
C ILE A 19 -9.07 -8.59 -12.51
N PRO A 20 -9.67 -9.74 -12.14
CA PRO A 20 -9.41 -11.03 -12.79
C PRO A 20 -9.89 -11.04 -14.25
N ASP A 21 -9.20 -11.82 -15.08
CA ASP A 21 -9.50 -11.94 -16.52
C ASP A 21 -10.87 -12.60 -16.78
N THR A 22 -11.42 -12.28 -17.96
CA THR A 22 -12.75 -12.73 -18.42
C THR A 22 -12.88 -14.26 -18.48
N SER A 23 -11.77 -15.01 -18.58
CA SER A 23 -11.74 -16.48 -18.62
C SER A 23 -11.88 -17.16 -17.25
N SER A 24 -11.81 -16.42 -16.14
CA SER A 24 -11.85 -17.00 -14.79
C SER A 24 -13.25 -17.48 -14.39
N LYS A 25 -13.33 -18.55 -13.57
CA LYS A 25 -14.59 -19.06 -13.02
C LYS A 25 -15.37 -17.94 -12.29
N PRO A 26 -16.71 -17.89 -12.38
CA PRO A 26 -17.52 -16.82 -11.80
C PRO A 26 -17.35 -16.68 -10.27
N ILE A 27 -17.17 -17.79 -9.57
CA ILE A 27 -16.89 -17.79 -8.11
C ILE A 27 -15.59 -17.05 -7.79
N ILE A 28 -14.53 -17.28 -8.56
CA ILE A 28 -13.24 -16.62 -8.37
C ILE A 28 -13.39 -15.11 -8.62
N LYS A 29 -14.16 -14.72 -9.64
CA LYS A 29 -14.45 -13.31 -9.92
C LYS A 29 -15.19 -12.63 -8.75
N LEU A 30 -16.18 -13.30 -8.18
CA LEU A 30 -16.93 -12.78 -7.03
C LEU A 30 -16.03 -12.63 -5.80
N MET A 31 -15.21 -13.63 -5.49
CA MET A 31 -14.28 -13.56 -4.36
C MET A 31 -13.26 -12.42 -4.51
N TYR A 32 -12.69 -12.25 -5.72
CA TYR A 32 -11.79 -11.15 -6.01
C TYR A 32 -12.49 -9.80 -5.95
N LEU A 33 -13.74 -9.70 -6.44
CA LEU A 33 -14.52 -8.47 -6.35
C LEU A 33 -14.75 -8.09 -4.89
N LEU A 34 -15.19 -9.03 -4.05
CA LEU A 34 -15.39 -8.80 -2.62
C LEU A 34 -14.09 -8.39 -1.92
N TYR A 35 -12.99 -9.09 -2.20
CA TYR A 35 -11.67 -8.75 -1.67
C TYR A 35 -11.28 -7.31 -2.06
N ASN A 36 -11.34 -6.97 -3.34
CA ASN A 36 -10.98 -5.65 -3.85
C ASN A 36 -11.86 -4.55 -3.25
N THR A 37 -13.19 -4.76 -3.21
CA THR A 37 -14.13 -3.80 -2.64
C THR A 37 -13.86 -3.58 -1.17
N LEU A 38 -13.64 -4.64 -0.38
CA LEU A 38 -13.33 -4.52 1.05
C LEU A 38 -12.03 -3.72 1.27
N TRP A 39 -10.97 -4.05 0.54
CA TRP A 39 -9.67 -3.37 0.70
C TRP A 39 -9.71 -1.91 0.26
N ILE A 40 -10.36 -1.60 -0.87
CA ILE A 40 -10.44 -0.23 -1.37
C ILE A 40 -11.39 0.61 -0.50
N CYS A 41 -12.55 0.08 -0.11
CA CYS A 41 -13.46 0.81 0.78
C CYS A 41 -12.80 1.07 2.14
N TYR A 42 -12.10 0.08 2.70
CA TYR A 42 -11.44 0.23 3.99
C TYR A 42 -10.24 1.19 3.93
N SER A 43 -9.32 1.00 3.00
CA SER A 43 -8.11 1.84 2.90
C SER A 43 -8.40 3.23 2.31
N CYS A 44 -9.09 3.30 1.17
CA CYS A 44 -9.26 4.56 0.44
C CYS A 44 -10.44 5.40 0.95
N LEU A 45 -11.58 4.78 1.28
CA LEU A 45 -12.81 5.52 1.64
C LEU A 45 -12.99 5.71 3.14
N PHE A 46 -12.47 4.83 3.98
CA PHE A 46 -12.61 4.94 5.43
C PHE A 46 -11.35 5.54 6.07
N PHE A 47 -10.19 4.95 5.82
CA PHE A 47 -8.95 5.38 6.48
C PHE A 47 -8.46 6.76 6.01
N CYS A 48 -8.44 7.05 4.70
CA CYS A 48 -7.94 8.34 4.22
C CYS A 48 -8.77 9.55 4.70
N PRO A 49 -10.13 9.54 4.65
CA PRO A 49 -10.91 10.61 5.28
C PRO A 49 -10.72 10.70 6.80
N SER A 50 -10.51 9.55 7.48
CA SER A 50 -10.24 9.54 8.92
C SER A 50 -8.92 10.22 9.30
N GLU A 51 -7.89 10.13 8.45
CA GLU A 51 -6.64 10.90 8.59
C GLU A 51 -6.87 12.39 8.35
N LEU A 52 -7.66 12.76 7.34
CA LEU A 52 -7.98 14.17 7.04
C LEU A 52 -8.78 14.84 8.17
N VAL A 53 -9.74 14.13 8.77
CA VAL A 53 -10.51 14.63 9.93
C VAL A 53 -9.60 14.78 11.15
N TYR A 54 -8.68 13.83 11.38
CA TYR A 54 -7.73 13.94 12.49
C TYR A 54 -6.74 15.11 12.27
N PHE A 55 -6.30 15.31 11.03
CA PHE A 55 -5.49 16.46 10.63
C PHE A 55 -6.16 17.80 10.93
N ALA A 56 -7.44 17.95 10.56
CA ALA A 56 -8.22 19.17 10.82
C ALA A 56 -8.37 19.49 12.32
N ASN A 57 -8.14 18.53 13.21
CA ASN A 57 -8.29 18.69 14.65
C ASN A 57 -6.94 18.82 15.40
N THR A 58 -5.78 18.65 14.74
CA THR A 58 -4.46 18.55 15.42
C THR A 58 -3.50 19.70 15.03
N PHE A 59 -4.00 20.94 14.92
CA PHE A 59 -3.20 22.11 14.54
C PHE A 59 -2.24 22.64 15.62
N THR A 60 -2.15 21.99 16.78
CA THR A 60 -1.50 22.55 17.97
C THR A 60 0.02 22.35 18.04
N TYR A 61 0.63 21.46 17.24
CA TYR A 61 2.10 21.24 17.24
C TYR A 61 2.68 21.09 15.83
N VAL A 62 3.59 22.00 15.44
CA VAL A 62 4.11 22.12 14.06
C VAL A 62 4.91 20.90 13.57
N PRO A 63 5.82 20.28 14.35
CA PRO A 63 6.53 19.08 13.91
C PRO A 63 5.61 17.88 13.65
N ASP A 64 4.62 17.67 14.51
CA ASP A 64 3.62 16.60 14.33
C ASP A 64 2.74 16.90 13.12
N LEU A 65 2.39 18.18 12.89
CA LEU A 65 1.65 18.63 11.71
C LEU A 65 2.40 18.30 10.41
N VAL A 66 3.69 18.63 10.31
CA VAL A 66 4.49 18.37 9.09
C VAL A 66 4.59 16.87 8.81
N LYS A 67 4.80 16.05 9.85
CA LYS A 67 4.81 14.59 9.72
C LYS A 67 3.47 14.06 9.18
N ASN A 68 2.37 14.61 9.68
CA ASN A 68 1.01 14.21 9.31
C ASN A 68 0.64 14.64 7.90
N VAL A 69 1.02 15.85 7.49
CA VAL A 69 0.83 16.33 6.11
C VAL A 69 1.58 15.43 5.13
N ASN A 70 2.84 15.10 5.42
CA ASN A 70 3.63 14.28 4.51
C ASN A 70 3.01 12.89 4.29
N MET A 71 2.55 12.27 5.38
CA MET A 71 1.91 10.97 5.34
C MET A 71 0.52 11.00 4.68
N GLY A 72 -0.34 11.95 5.07
CA GLY A 72 -1.66 12.14 4.48
C GLY A 72 -1.59 12.47 2.99
N MET A 73 -0.63 13.31 2.56
CA MET A 73 -0.38 13.59 1.14
C MET A 73 0.08 12.34 0.39
N THR A 74 0.90 11.49 1.00
CA THR A 74 1.34 10.22 0.41
C THR A 74 0.16 9.28 0.16
N HIS A 75 -0.74 9.12 1.15
CA HIS A 75 -1.96 8.32 1.00
C HIS A 75 -2.95 8.94 0.01
N PHE A 76 -3.07 10.27 -0.01
CA PHE A 76 -3.90 10.99 -0.97
C PHE A 76 -3.42 10.80 -2.42
N LEU A 77 -2.11 10.93 -2.67
CA LEU A 77 -1.52 10.64 -3.98
C LEU A 77 -1.71 9.18 -4.38
N ALA A 78 -1.61 8.25 -3.43
CA ALA A 78 -1.90 6.85 -3.69
C ALA A 78 -3.37 6.65 -4.10
N ASN A 79 -4.33 7.31 -3.45
CA ASN A 79 -5.74 7.28 -3.84
C ASN A 79 -5.98 7.83 -5.24
N ILE A 80 -5.34 8.95 -5.62
CA ILE A 80 -5.41 9.47 -6.99
C ILE A 80 -4.92 8.41 -7.98
N LYS A 81 -3.79 7.74 -7.69
CA LYS A 81 -3.28 6.64 -8.52
C LYS A 81 -4.25 5.45 -8.56
N VAL A 82 -5.04 5.19 -7.52
CA VAL A 82 -6.14 4.19 -7.54
C VAL A 82 -7.22 4.61 -8.53
N CYS A 83 -7.72 5.85 -8.43
CA CYS A 83 -8.75 6.36 -9.34
C CYS A 83 -8.27 6.35 -10.80
N LEU A 84 -7.05 6.85 -11.07
CA LEU A 84 -6.45 6.86 -12.41
C LEU A 84 -6.30 5.44 -12.97
N TRP A 85 -5.93 4.46 -12.14
CA TRP A 85 -5.88 3.07 -12.56
C TRP A 85 -7.23 2.56 -13.02
N PHE A 86 -8.31 2.78 -12.25
CA PHE A 86 -9.64 2.33 -12.64
C PHE A 86 -10.14 3.01 -13.91
N TYR A 87 -9.79 4.29 -14.10
CA TYR A 87 -10.19 5.06 -15.28
C TYR A 87 -9.42 4.63 -16.54
N HIS A 88 -8.08 4.54 -16.47
CA HIS A 88 -7.20 4.26 -17.61
C HIS A 88 -6.77 2.79 -17.73
N ARG A 89 -7.38 1.86 -16.97
CA ARG A 89 -6.93 0.46 -16.88
C ARG A 89 -6.68 -0.19 -18.25
N LYS A 90 -7.63 -0.05 -19.17
CA LYS A 90 -7.55 -0.70 -20.49
C LYS A 90 -6.37 -0.18 -21.31
N GLU A 91 -6.14 1.12 -21.26
CA GLU A 91 -5.02 1.79 -21.94
C GLU A 91 -3.68 1.38 -21.32
N ILE A 92 -3.58 1.36 -19.99
CA ILE A 92 -2.38 0.94 -19.28
C ILE A 92 -2.04 -0.53 -19.59
N MET A 93 -3.03 -1.42 -19.59
CA MET A 93 -2.82 -2.82 -19.95
C MET A 93 -2.42 -2.98 -21.42
N ALA A 94 -3.01 -2.20 -22.33
CA ALA A 94 -2.62 -2.20 -23.74
C ALA A 94 -1.17 -1.70 -23.93
N ILE A 95 -0.74 -0.69 -23.18
CA ILE A 95 0.64 -0.21 -23.18
C ILE A 95 1.59 -1.30 -22.67
N ILE A 96 1.25 -1.96 -21.56
CA ILE A 96 2.04 -3.06 -20.98
C ILE A 96 2.17 -4.22 -21.98
N GLU A 97 1.07 -4.62 -22.62
CA GLU A 97 1.06 -5.69 -23.62
C GLU A 97 1.91 -5.31 -24.84
N THR A 98 1.74 -4.08 -25.34
CA THR A 98 2.52 -3.55 -26.46
C THR A 98 4.01 -3.55 -26.13
N LEU A 99 4.43 -2.96 -25.00
CA LEU A 99 5.84 -2.95 -24.58
C LEU A 99 6.41 -4.37 -24.41
N SER A 100 5.61 -5.32 -23.93
CA SER A 100 6.05 -6.72 -23.78
C SER A 100 6.30 -7.41 -25.13
N VAL A 101 5.61 -7.00 -26.19
CA VAL A 101 5.74 -7.55 -27.54
C VAL A 101 6.85 -6.83 -28.30
N TYR A 102 6.89 -5.49 -28.24
CA TYR A 102 7.83 -4.67 -29.01
C TYR A 102 9.25 -4.69 -28.44
N GLY A 103 9.44 -4.89 -27.13
CA GLY A 103 10.77 -5.05 -26.54
C GLY A 103 11.57 -6.25 -27.08
N ARG A 104 10.90 -7.18 -27.80
CA ARG A 104 11.49 -8.41 -28.37
C ARG A 104 11.75 -8.34 -29.88
N ARG A 105 11.53 -7.20 -30.53
CA ARG A 105 11.66 -7.06 -32.01
C ARG A 105 13.03 -6.63 -32.51
N TYR A 106 13.94 -6.21 -31.64
CA TYR A 106 15.25 -5.70 -32.07
C TYR A 106 16.25 -6.85 -32.25
N GLU A 107 16.80 -6.95 -33.46
CA GLU A 107 17.84 -7.92 -33.78
C GLU A 107 19.13 -7.64 -33.01
N THR A 108 19.79 -8.70 -32.56
CA THR A 108 21.14 -8.67 -31.98
C THR A 108 22.15 -8.24 -33.04
N TYR A 109 22.89 -7.15 -32.81
CA TYR A 109 23.96 -6.72 -33.72
C TYR A 109 25.28 -6.51 -32.95
N GLY A 110 26.30 -7.31 -33.25
CA GLY A 110 27.61 -7.26 -32.58
C GLY A 110 27.50 -7.48 -31.07
N ASP A 111 28.06 -6.56 -30.28
CA ASP A 111 27.97 -6.57 -28.81
C ASP A 111 26.60 -6.11 -28.27
N PHE A 112 25.72 -5.59 -29.15
CA PHE A 112 24.41 -5.10 -28.76
C PHE A 112 23.41 -6.25 -28.66
N ASN A 113 23.38 -6.87 -27.48
CA ASN A 113 22.42 -7.92 -27.15
C ASN A 113 21.21 -7.35 -26.40
N THR A 114 20.15 -7.04 -27.15
CA THR A 114 18.91 -6.45 -26.63
C THR A 114 18.28 -7.31 -25.53
N ASP A 115 18.32 -8.64 -25.68
CA ASP A 115 17.77 -9.56 -24.66
C ASP A 115 18.51 -9.44 -23.33
N LYS A 116 19.84 -9.35 -23.35
CA LYS A 116 20.65 -9.14 -22.15
C LYS A 116 20.38 -7.78 -21.51
N ILE A 117 20.22 -6.72 -22.31
CA ILE A 117 19.92 -5.37 -21.81
C ILE A 117 18.53 -5.36 -21.13
N VAL A 118 17.52 -5.92 -21.78
CA VAL A 118 16.15 -6.01 -21.25
C VAL A 118 16.12 -6.87 -19.98
N GLN A 119 16.83 -8.00 -19.95
CA GLN A 119 16.93 -8.86 -18.76
C GLN A 119 17.63 -8.15 -17.60
N ASN A 120 18.72 -7.42 -17.86
CA ASN A 120 19.43 -6.66 -16.84
C ASN A 120 18.56 -5.51 -16.29
N ALA A 121 17.88 -4.77 -17.17
CA ALA A 121 16.94 -3.72 -16.76
C ALA A 121 15.77 -4.30 -15.95
N LYS A 122 15.22 -5.45 -16.36
CA LYS A 122 14.18 -6.17 -15.62
C LYS A 122 14.68 -6.55 -14.23
N ARG A 123 15.84 -7.20 -14.15
CA ARG A 123 16.42 -7.64 -12.88
C ARG A 123 16.66 -6.47 -11.93
N PHE A 124 17.21 -5.36 -12.44
CA PHE A 124 17.39 -4.15 -11.65
C PHE A 124 16.05 -3.60 -11.14
N LYS A 125 15.06 -3.48 -12.03
CA LYS A 125 13.71 -3.00 -11.68
C LYS A 125 13.04 -3.89 -10.63
N ASP A 126 13.12 -5.20 -10.79
CA ASP A 126 12.50 -6.17 -9.89
C ASP A 126 13.17 -6.12 -8.51
N ILE A 127 14.51 -6.10 -8.45
CA ILE A 127 15.27 -5.93 -7.20
C ILE A 127 14.89 -4.61 -6.53
N PHE A 128 14.89 -3.51 -7.28
CA PHE A 128 14.58 -2.19 -6.74
C PHE A 128 13.14 -2.12 -6.20
N SER A 129 12.17 -2.67 -6.94
CA SER A 129 10.76 -2.71 -6.52
C SER A 129 10.57 -3.51 -5.24
N VAL A 130 11.22 -4.68 -5.13
CA VAL A 130 11.15 -5.51 -3.92
C VAL A 130 11.85 -4.85 -2.74
N LEU A 131 13.03 -4.24 -2.95
CA LEU A 131 13.72 -3.49 -1.90
C LEU A 131 12.88 -2.31 -1.42
N PHE A 132 12.32 -1.52 -2.34
CA PHE A 132 11.49 -0.38 -2.01
C PHE A 132 10.23 -0.80 -1.24
N LEU A 133 9.59 -1.90 -1.64
CA LEU A 133 8.47 -2.48 -0.89
C LEU A 133 8.91 -2.90 0.52
N ASN A 134 10.03 -3.62 0.65
CA ASN A 134 10.54 -4.04 1.96
C ASN A 134 10.85 -2.83 2.86
N PHE A 135 11.45 -1.77 2.33
CA PHE A 135 11.69 -0.54 3.10
C PHE A 135 10.38 0.09 3.59
N ALA A 136 9.38 0.27 2.72
CA ALA A 136 8.06 0.79 3.10
C ALA A 136 7.39 -0.08 4.18
N MET A 137 7.54 -1.41 4.05
CA MET A 137 7.04 -2.41 4.98
C MET A 137 7.75 -2.34 6.34
N PHE A 138 9.09 -2.22 6.36
CA PHE A 138 9.87 -2.08 7.59
C PHE A 138 9.50 -0.82 8.36
N THR A 139 9.29 0.32 7.68
CA THR A 139 8.84 1.55 8.34
C THR A 139 7.49 1.36 9.02
N SER A 140 6.58 0.63 8.38
CA SER A 140 5.23 0.38 8.91
C SER A 140 5.23 -0.60 10.08
N ILE A 141 5.97 -1.70 9.95
CA ILE A 141 6.11 -2.72 11.00
C ILE A 141 6.83 -2.15 12.21
N SER A 142 7.93 -1.42 12.02
CA SER A 142 8.71 -0.84 13.13
C SER A 142 7.88 0.16 13.95
N SER A 143 7.12 1.04 13.28
CA SER A 143 6.24 2.00 13.95
C SER A 143 5.17 1.29 14.80
N CYS A 144 4.52 0.25 14.26
CA CYS A 144 3.52 -0.52 14.99
C CYS A 144 4.13 -1.34 16.14
N PHE A 145 5.31 -1.93 15.91
CA PHE A 145 6.01 -2.75 16.88
C PHE A 145 6.48 -1.94 18.09
N ILE A 146 7.02 -0.73 17.88
CA ILE A 146 7.41 0.18 18.97
C ILE A 146 6.20 0.55 19.82
N CYS A 147 5.08 0.94 19.20
CA CYS A 147 3.85 1.24 19.93
C CYS A 147 3.32 0.04 20.71
N PHE A 148 3.36 -1.16 20.11
CA PHE A 148 2.93 -2.38 20.78
C PHE A 148 3.79 -2.72 22.00
N LEU A 149 5.12 -2.62 21.90
CA LEU A 149 6.03 -2.84 23.02
C LEU A 149 5.80 -1.83 24.14
N ASN A 150 5.60 -0.54 23.80
CA ASN A 150 5.32 0.50 24.80
C ASN A 150 4.03 0.23 25.58
N VAL A 151 2.97 -0.26 24.91
CA VAL A 151 1.69 -0.57 25.54
C VAL A 151 1.78 -1.78 26.47
N ILE A 152 2.58 -2.79 26.10
CA ILE A 152 2.79 -3.97 26.95
C ILE A 152 3.62 -3.58 28.18
N ALA A 153 4.72 -2.85 27.98
CA ALA A 153 5.67 -2.49 29.02
C ALA A 153 5.15 -1.43 29.99
N ALA A 154 4.11 -0.68 29.62
CA ALA A 154 3.52 0.29 30.53
C ALA A 154 2.72 -0.37 31.64
N ASP A 155 3.05 -0.04 32.88
CA ASP A 155 2.20 -0.32 34.04
C ASP A 155 1.07 0.70 34.07
N ILE A 156 -0.09 0.27 33.58
CA ILE A 156 -1.31 1.07 33.52
C ILE A 156 -2.19 0.61 34.68
N PRO A 157 -2.47 1.46 35.68
CA PRO A 157 -3.33 1.10 36.79
C PRO A 157 -4.72 0.65 36.28
N PRO A 158 -5.32 -0.38 36.90
CA PRO A 158 -6.65 -0.83 36.50
C PRO A 158 -7.68 0.30 36.70
N GLY A 159 -8.23 0.80 35.60
CA GLY A 159 -9.22 1.88 35.59
C GLY A 159 -8.71 3.23 35.03
N GLU A 160 -7.42 3.36 34.75
CA GLU A 160 -6.87 4.54 34.07
C GLU A 160 -6.87 4.39 32.55
N GLU A 161 -7.12 5.50 31.84
CA GLU A 161 -7.08 5.54 30.38
C GLU A 161 -5.64 5.50 29.86
N ILE A 162 -5.43 4.77 28.77
CA ILE A 162 -4.13 4.72 28.09
C ILE A 162 -3.90 6.04 27.34
N ASP A 163 -3.09 6.93 27.91
CA ASP A 163 -2.70 8.19 27.25
C ASP A 163 -1.43 8.04 26.39
N MET A 164 -1.46 7.08 25.47
CA MET A 164 -0.38 6.87 24.49
C MET A 164 -0.80 7.32 23.09
N LYS A 165 0.14 7.92 22.36
CA LYS A 165 -0.04 8.23 20.94
C LYS A 165 -0.07 6.93 20.12
N LEU A 166 -1.06 6.82 19.23
CA LEU A 166 -1.14 5.75 18.23
C LEU A 166 -0.01 5.90 17.19
N PRO A 167 0.42 4.79 16.53
CA PRO A 167 1.50 4.83 15.55
C PRO A 167 1.17 5.71 14.34
N TYR A 168 -0.12 5.81 14.00
CA TYR A 168 -0.64 6.65 12.93
C TYR A 168 -1.73 7.57 13.46
N PHE A 169 -1.83 8.76 12.87
CA PHE A 169 -2.78 9.79 13.25
C PHE A 169 -4.06 9.66 12.43
N SER A 170 -4.90 8.70 12.79
CA SER A 170 -6.21 8.46 12.17
C SER A 170 -7.31 8.37 13.23
N TYR A 171 -8.52 8.78 12.85
CA TYR A 171 -9.68 8.63 13.72
C TYR A 171 -10.04 7.14 13.88
N VAL A 172 -10.13 6.69 15.14
CA VAL A 172 -10.54 5.33 15.51
C VAL A 172 -11.97 5.41 16.06
N PRO A 173 -12.95 4.67 15.50
CA PRO A 173 -14.37 4.82 15.85
C PRO A 173 -14.77 4.14 17.19
N PHE A 174 -13.80 3.65 17.96
CA PHE A 174 -14.02 2.98 19.25
C PHE A 174 -13.04 3.49 20.31
N ASN A 175 -13.42 3.37 21.59
CA ASN A 175 -12.56 3.81 22.69
C ASN A 175 -11.37 2.85 22.88
N TYR A 176 -10.29 3.12 22.16
CA TYR A 176 -9.05 2.36 22.22
C TYR A 176 -8.23 2.62 23.49
N LYS A 177 -8.54 3.71 24.23
CA LYS A 177 -7.87 4.04 25.50
C LYS A 177 -8.38 3.22 26.69
N ALA A 178 -9.50 2.50 26.53
CA ALA A 178 -10.16 1.77 27.62
C ALA A 178 -9.40 0.51 28.08
N SER A 179 -8.58 -0.11 27.23
CA SER A 179 -7.80 -1.31 27.61
C SER A 179 -6.61 -1.54 26.69
N LYS A 180 -5.61 -2.28 27.18
CA LYS A 180 -4.44 -2.71 26.37
C LYS A 180 -4.85 -3.53 25.14
N VAL A 181 -5.92 -4.31 25.27
CA VAL A 181 -6.49 -5.11 24.16
C VAL A 181 -7.11 -4.20 23.11
N ALA A 182 -7.94 -3.24 23.52
CA ALA A 182 -8.54 -2.27 22.60
C ALA A 182 -7.48 -1.40 21.89
N PHE A 183 -6.43 -1.01 22.60
CA PHE A 183 -5.30 -0.28 22.03
C PHE A 183 -4.55 -1.14 20.99
N SER A 184 -4.32 -2.42 21.28
CA SER A 184 -3.68 -3.35 20.34
C SER A 184 -4.53 -3.56 19.08
N ILE A 185 -5.86 -3.65 19.22
CA ILE A 185 -6.79 -3.72 18.09
C ILE A 185 -6.71 -2.42 17.25
N ALA A 186 -6.57 -1.25 17.88
CA ALA A 186 -6.38 0.01 17.16
C ALA A 186 -5.06 0.06 16.37
N ILE A 187 -3.97 -0.50 16.90
CA ILE A 187 -2.70 -0.64 16.15
C ILE A 187 -2.92 -1.49 14.89
N TRP A 188 -3.56 -2.65 15.01
CA TRP A 188 -3.86 -3.51 13.87
C TRP A 188 -4.78 -2.85 12.86
N TYR A 189 -5.81 -2.16 13.34
CA TYR A 189 -6.73 -1.38 12.52
C TYR A 189 -5.98 -0.37 11.64
N GLN A 190 -4.95 0.31 12.17
CA GLN A 190 -4.11 1.26 11.42
C GLN A 190 -3.06 0.58 10.54
N PHE A 191 -2.56 -0.59 10.93
CA PHE A 191 -1.55 -1.33 10.17
C PHE A 191 -2.06 -1.80 8.81
N PHE A 192 -3.26 -2.39 8.75
CA PHE A 192 -3.81 -2.93 7.50
C PHE A 192 -3.91 -1.92 6.34
N PRO A 193 -4.47 -0.71 6.51
CA PRO A 193 -4.55 0.25 5.41
C PRO A 193 -3.17 0.76 4.99
N VAL A 194 -2.26 1.00 5.94
CA VAL A 194 -0.87 1.41 5.62
C VAL A 194 -0.13 0.31 4.87
N PHE A 195 -0.31 -0.95 5.29
CA PHE A 195 0.19 -2.12 4.57
C PHE A 195 -0.31 -2.11 3.13
N ASN A 196 -1.62 -1.94 2.91
CA ASN A 196 -2.19 -1.87 1.57
C ASN A 196 -1.61 -0.71 0.75
N TYR A 197 -1.49 0.48 1.34
CA TYR A 197 -0.90 1.65 0.69
C TYR A 197 0.53 1.41 0.21
N ALA A 198 1.35 0.67 0.96
CA ALA A 198 2.70 0.29 0.51
C ALA A 198 2.64 -0.51 -0.81
N TYR A 199 1.76 -1.51 -0.91
CA TYR A 199 1.59 -2.29 -2.15
C TYR A 199 1.02 -1.45 -3.30
N ILE A 200 0.09 -0.53 -3.02
CA ILE A 200 -0.49 0.37 -4.03
C ILE A 200 0.58 1.31 -4.60
N ILE A 201 1.38 1.92 -3.73
CA ILE A 201 2.40 2.90 -4.11
C ILE A 201 3.49 2.20 -4.92
N VAL A 202 4.07 1.12 -4.38
CA VAL A 202 5.19 0.42 -5.04
C VAL A 202 4.75 -0.32 -6.29
N GLY A 203 3.59 -0.98 -6.26
CA GLY A 203 3.05 -1.71 -7.42
C GLY A 203 2.80 -0.79 -8.63
N LYS A 204 2.59 0.51 -8.40
CA LYS A 204 2.33 1.52 -9.44
C LYS A 204 3.52 2.44 -9.75
N SER A 205 4.71 2.16 -9.22
CA SER A 205 5.93 2.93 -9.52
C SER A 205 6.64 2.46 -10.79
N ILE A 206 5.88 2.02 -11.81
CA ILE A 206 6.41 1.64 -13.14
C ILE A 206 6.76 2.89 -13.93
#